data_AF-A0A5P2FZF2-F1
#
_entry.id   AF-A0A5P2FZF2-F1
#
_cell.length_a   1.000
_cell.length_b   1.000
_cell.length_c   1.000
_cell.angle_alpha   90.00
_cell.angle_beta   90.00
_cell.angle_gamma   90.00
#
_symmetry.space_group_name_H-M   'P 1'
#
loop_
_entity.id
_entity.type
_entity.pdbx_description
1 polymer ?
#
loop_
_entity_poly.entity_id
_entity_poly.type
_entity_poly.pdbx_seq_one_letter_code
_entity_poly.pdbx_strand_id
1 'polypeptide(L)'
;MLVKEIFQKYSGQSRKFSQELTQIVAEHGEKAETGTSVGGSLHRAWIDVKGLFGGTDRKSILEEAERGEDVIKKAYKDAIESGYLSGKALDVVNSQQSEIVAEHNTIRDLRDVAK
;
A
#
# COMPACT_ATOMS: atom_id res chain seq x y z
N MET A 1 19.27 -9.26 6.64
CA MET A 1 19.01 -8.04 5.85
C MET A 1 18.78 -6.89 6.83
N LEU A 2 19.40 -5.74 6.63
CA LEU A 2 19.27 -4.59 7.54
C LEU A 2 17.90 -3.92 7.32
N VAL A 3 17.29 -3.40 8.39
CA VAL A 3 15.97 -2.70 8.32
C VAL A 3 15.97 -1.57 7.28
N LYS A 4 17.09 -0.86 7.16
CA LYS A 4 17.30 0.18 6.15
C LYS A 4 17.19 -0.34 4.72
N GLU A 5 17.77 -1.51 4.42
CA GLU A 5 17.73 -2.12 3.08
C GLU A 5 16.31 -2.53 2.70
N ILE A 6 15.56 -3.06 3.67
CA ILE A 6 14.16 -3.44 3.49
C ILE A 6 13.31 -2.20 3.19
N PHE A 7 13.45 -1.12 3.96
CA PHE A 7 12.70 0.12 3.67
C PHE A 7 13.09 0.75 2.33
N GLN A 8 14.36 0.67 1.93
CA GLN A 8 14.78 1.13 0.60
C GLN A 8 14.15 0.29 -0.51
N LYS A 9 14.09 -1.04 -0.34
CA LYS A 9 13.41 -1.94 -1.27
C LYS A 9 11.92 -1.58 -1.39
N TYR A 10 11.21 -1.44 -0.27
CA TYR A 10 9.77 -1.17 -0.26
C TYR A 10 9.45 0.23 -0.79
N SER A 11 10.30 1.23 -0.53
CA SER A 11 10.18 2.54 -1.16
C SER A 11 10.31 2.46 -2.69
N GLY A 12 11.22 1.63 -3.20
CA GLY A 12 11.34 1.35 -4.64
C GLY A 12 10.10 0.67 -5.21
N GLN A 13 9.58 -0.33 -4.51
CA GLN A 13 8.37 -1.04 -4.92
C GLN A 13 7.13 -0.12 -4.94
N SER A 14 6.94 0.70 -3.91
CA SER A 14 5.84 1.67 -3.84
C SER A 14 5.86 2.67 -5.01
N ARG A 15 7.05 3.11 -5.44
CA ARG A 15 7.20 3.96 -6.65
C ARG A 15 6.80 3.22 -7.91
N LYS A 16 7.25 1.97 -8.07
CA LYS A 16 6.87 1.11 -9.19
C LYS A 16 5.34 0.93 -9.25
N PHE A 17 4.71 0.60 -8.13
CA PHE A 17 3.26 0.43 -8.07
C PHE A 17 2.51 1.69 -8.45
N SER A 18 2.95 2.84 -7.93
CA SER A 18 2.37 4.14 -8.28
C SER A 18 2.47 4.44 -9.77
N GLN A 19 3.58 4.07 -10.42
CA GLN A 19 3.76 4.23 -11.86
C GLN A 19 2.83 3.32 -12.66
N GLU A 20 2.73 2.04 -12.28
CA GLU A 20 1.83 1.07 -12.92
C GLU A 20 0.36 1.52 -12.84
N LEU A 21 -0.09 1.93 -11.65
CA LEU A 21 -1.45 2.42 -11.45
C LEU A 21 -1.71 3.72 -12.24
N THR A 22 -0.74 4.64 -12.25
CA THR A 22 -0.84 5.90 -13.02
C THR A 22 -0.94 5.62 -14.52
N GLN A 23 -0.18 4.66 -15.03
CA GLN A 23 -0.26 4.25 -16.43
C GLN A 23 -1.64 3.68 -16.76
N ILE A 24 -2.19 2.82 -15.89
CA ILE A 24 -3.54 2.27 -16.07
C ILE A 24 -4.59 3.38 -16.09
N VAL A 25 -4.52 4.35 -15.18
CA VAL A 25 -5.43 5.50 -15.17
C VAL A 25 -5.31 6.32 -16.45
N ALA A 26 -4.09 6.58 -16.92
CA ALA A 26 -3.85 7.30 -18.17
C ALA A 26 -4.41 6.57 -19.40
N GLU A 27 -4.26 5.23 -19.44
CA GLU A 27 -4.85 4.36 -20.47
C GLU A 27 -6.39 4.40 -20.46
N HIS A 28 -7.01 4.65 -19.31
CA HIS A 28 -8.47 4.73 -19.14
C HIS A 28 -9.01 6.17 -19.18
N GLY A 29 -8.17 7.15 -19.53
CA GLY A 29 -8.39 8.60 -19.42
C GLY A 29 -9.57 9.22 -20.18
N GLU A 30 -10.46 8.43 -20.80
CA GLU A 30 -11.74 8.91 -21.36
C GLU A 30 -12.98 8.41 -20.61
N LYS A 31 -12.88 7.41 -19.72
CA LYS A 31 -14.04 6.77 -19.04
C LYS A 31 -13.81 6.36 -17.58
N ALA A 32 -12.91 7.03 -16.87
CA ALA A 32 -12.87 6.85 -15.42
C ALA A 32 -14.12 7.50 -14.80
N GLU A 33 -15.19 6.72 -14.63
CA GLU A 33 -16.36 7.10 -13.85
C GLU A 33 -15.89 7.65 -12.51
N THR A 34 -16.22 8.91 -12.25
CA THR A 34 -15.93 9.60 -10.98
C THR A 34 -16.82 9.05 -9.87
N GLY A 35 -16.56 7.82 -9.45
CA GLY A 35 -17.11 7.25 -8.23
C GLY A 35 -16.46 7.93 -7.02
N THR A 36 -17.18 8.87 -6.42
CA THR A 36 -16.76 9.62 -5.22
C THR A 36 -16.42 8.74 -4.00
N SER A 37 -16.81 7.47 -3.99
CA SER A 37 -16.58 6.53 -2.90
C SER A 37 -15.14 6.02 -2.81
N VAL A 38 -14.53 5.62 -3.93
CA VAL A 38 -13.17 5.03 -3.96
C VAL A 38 -12.09 6.10 -3.75
N GLY A 39 -12.27 7.30 -4.30
CA GLY A 39 -11.36 8.43 -4.03
C GLY A 39 -11.36 8.84 -2.55
N GLY A 40 -12.52 8.75 -1.89
CA GLY A 40 -12.66 9.09 -0.47
C GLY A 40 -12.06 8.08 0.51
N SER A 41 -12.00 6.78 0.16
CA SER A 41 -11.30 5.77 0.96
C SER A 41 -9.79 5.90 0.83
N LEU A 42 -9.28 6.10 -0.39
CA LEU A 42 -7.86 6.36 -0.66
C LEU A 42 -7.36 7.62 0.04
N HIS A 43 -8.13 8.72 0.04
CA HIS A 43 -7.75 9.94 0.73
C HIS A 43 -7.63 9.76 2.24
N ARG A 44 -8.55 9.01 2.86
CA ARG A 44 -8.48 8.67 4.29
C ARG A 44 -7.29 7.77 4.61
N ALA A 45 -7.05 6.75 3.79
CA ALA A 45 -5.87 5.89 3.95
C ALA A 45 -4.56 6.71 3.92
N TRP A 46 -4.45 7.71 3.05
CA TRP A 46 -3.30 8.62 3.02
C TRP A 46 -3.15 9.47 4.29
N ILE A 47 -4.25 9.97 4.85
CA ILE A 47 -4.24 10.72 6.12
C ILE A 47 -3.81 9.80 7.27
N ASP A 48 -4.37 8.60 7.34
CA ASP A 48 -4.06 7.62 8.38
C ASP A 48 -2.57 7.26 8.35
N VAL A 49 -2.00 7.00 7.17
CA VAL A 49 -0.56 6.74 6.99
C VAL A 49 0.29 7.91 7.49
N LYS A 50 -0.09 9.16 7.20
CA LYS A 50 0.64 10.34 7.71
C LYS A 50 0.61 10.46 9.23
N GLY A 51 -0.44 9.95 9.88
CA GLY A 51 -0.61 10.00 11.33
C GLY A 51 0.32 9.06 12.10
N LEU A 52 0.97 8.10 11.44
CA LEU A 52 1.75 7.03 12.07
C LEU A 52 3.20 7.44 12.39
N PHE A 53 3.71 8.57 11.93
CA PHE A 53 5.12 8.91 12.13
C PHE A 53 5.38 9.59 13.49
N GLY A 54 5.82 8.83 14.51
CA GLY A 54 6.05 9.39 15.86
C GLY A 54 7.12 8.75 16.76
N GLY A 55 7.81 7.68 16.35
CA GLY A 55 8.80 6.95 17.18
C GLY A 55 10.26 7.08 16.72
N THR A 56 11.22 6.88 17.63
CA THR A 56 12.67 6.99 17.33
C THR A 56 13.47 5.72 17.52
N ASP A 57 12.95 4.73 18.26
CA ASP A 57 13.58 3.41 18.39
C ASP A 57 13.16 2.46 17.27
N ARG A 58 13.96 1.41 17.05
CA ARG A 58 13.78 0.47 15.94
C ARG A 58 12.44 -0.27 16.01
N LYS A 59 11.97 -0.62 17.21
CA LYS A 59 10.73 -1.37 17.38
C LYS A 59 9.54 -0.47 17.06
N SER A 60 9.52 0.74 17.60
CA SER A 60 8.52 1.75 17.29
C SER A 60 8.45 2.06 15.79
N ILE A 61 9.60 2.14 15.10
CA ILE A 61 9.62 2.33 13.63
C ILE A 61 8.96 1.16 12.89
N LEU A 62 9.21 -0.08 13.33
CA LEU A 62 8.61 -1.27 12.71
C LEU A 62 7.12 -1.39 13.03
N GLU A 63 6.68 -1.02 14.24
CA GLU A 63 5.27 -0.96 14.61
C GLU A 63 4.50 0.03 13.75
N GLU A 64 5.05 1.22 13.49
CA GLU A 64 4.39 2.22 12.63
C GLU A 64 4.42 1.83 11.16
N ALA A 65 5.49 1.18 10.70
CA ALA A 65 5.54 0.62 9.35
C ALA A 65 4.45 -0.44 9.14
N GLU A 66 4.29 -1.37 10.08
CA GLU A 66 3.26 -2.41 9.99
C GLU A 66 1.85 -1.82 10.00
N ARG A 67 1.57 -0.84 10.87
CA ARG A 67 0.29 -0.12 10.87
C ARG A 67 0.03 0.55 9.52
N GLY A 68 1.07 1.14 8.91
CA GLY A 68 0.96 1.75 7.59
C GLY A 68 0.64 0.73 6.51
N GLU A 69 1.31 -0.41 6.54
CA GLU A 69 1.07 -1.52 5.61
C GLU A 69 -0.33 -2.14 5.80
N ASP A 70 -0.86 -2.22 7.03
CA ASP A 70 -2.24 -2.64 7.28
C ASP A 70 -3.27 -1.71 6.64
N VAL A 71 -3.06 -0.39 6.75
CA VAL A 71 -3.91 0.61 6.08
C VAL A 71 -3.86 0.43 4.56
N ILE A 72 -2.67 0.23 4.00
CA ILE A 72 -2.47 0.03 2.56
C ILE A 72 -3.15 -1.27 2.09
N LYS A 73 -2.93 -2.39 2.79
CA LYS A 73 -3.58 -3.69 2.51
C LYS A 73 -5.08 -3.57 2.48
N LYS A 74 -5.65 -2.82 3.43
CA LYS A 74 -7.10 -2.59 3.49
C LYS A 74 -7.57 -1.76 2.30
N ALA A 75 -6.87 -0.69 1.93
CA ALA A 75 -7.26 0.14 0.79
C ALA A 75 -7.29 -0.66 -0.53
N TYR A 76 -6.30 -1.52 -0.77
CA TYR A 76 -6.28 -2.40 -1.94
C TYR A 76 -7.39 -3.44 -1.89
N LYS A 77 -7.60 -4.08 -0.73
CA LYS A 77 -8.70 -5.03 -0.54
C LYS A 77 -10.05 -4.38 -0.84
N ASP A 78 -10.32 -3.21 -0.26
CA ASP A 78 -11.56 -2.47 -0.47
C ASP A 78 -11.74 -2.09 -1.96
N ALA A 79 -10.65 -1.70 -2.65
CA ALA A 79 -10.68 -1.41 -4.09
C ALA A 79 -11.04 -2.64 -4.93
N ILE A 80 -10.48 -3.80 -4.62
CA ILE A 80 -10.80 -5.08 -5.28
C ILE A 80 -12.25 -5.49 -5.01
N GLU A 81 -12.67 -5.45 -3.74
CA GLU A 81 -14.01 -5.87 -3.31
C GLU A 81 -15.12 -4.91 -3.76
N SER A 82 -14.78 -3.67 -4.13
CA SER A 82 -15.74 -2.70 -4.67
C SER A 82 -16.39 -3.13 -5.99
N GLY A 83 -15.76 -4.05 -6.73
CA GLY A 83 -16.21 -4.51 -8.04
C GLY A 83 -16.06 -3.49 -9.18
N TYR A 84 -15.48 -2.31 -8.93
CA TYR A 84 -15.25 -1.29 -9.96
C TYR A 84 -14.02 -1.57 -10.84
N LEU A 85 -13.11 -2.44 -10.38
CA LEU A 85 -11.92 -2.82 -11.14
C LEU A 85 -12.21 -4.03 -12.03
N SER A 86 -11.73 -4.00 -13.27
CA SER A 86 -11.83 -5.13 -14.20
C SER A 86 -10.61 -5.20 -15.13
N GLY A 87 -10.42 -6.35 -15.78
CA GLY A 87 -9.33 -6.60 -16.71
C GLY A 87 -7.96 -6.26 -16.12
N LYS A 88 -7.13 -5.57 -16.90
CA LYS A 88 -5.76 -5.20 -16.55
C LYS A 88 -5.66 -4.44 -15.21
N ALA A 89 -6.63 -3.59 -14.88
CA ALA A 89 -6.63 -2.85 -13.62
C ALA A 89 -6.79 -3.78 -12.41
N LEU A 90 -7.73 -4.73 -12.49
CA LEU A 90 -7.95 -5.73 -11.45
C LEU A 90 -6.73 -6.65 -11.30
N ASP A 91 -6.15 -7.09 -12.41
CA ASP A 91 -4.97 -7.99 -12.40
C ASP A 91 -3.77 -7.33 -11.71
N VAL A 92 -3.47 -6.07 -12.04
CA VAL A 92 -2.36 -5.32 -11.44
C VAL A 92 -2.62 -5.08 -9.95
N VAL A 93 -3.81 -4.63 -9.56
CA VAL A 93 -4.14 -4.39 -8.16
C VAL A 93 -4.08 -5.69 -7.33
N ASN A 94 -4.50 -6.84 -7.87
CA ASN A 94 -4.36 -8.13 -7.20
C ASN A 94 -2.89 -8.57 -7.03
N SER A 95 -2.07 -8.36 -8.05
CA SER A 95 -0.63 -8.67 -7.98
C SER A 95 0.05 -7.82 -6.92
N GLN A 96 -0.18 -6.51 -6.94
CA GLN A 96 0.37 -5.58 -5.96
C GLN A 96 -0.13 -5.89 -4.54
N GLN A 97 -1.41 -6.20 -4.36
CA GLN A 97 -1.97 -6.62 -3.06
C GLN A 97 -1.23 -7.84 -2.48
N SER A 98 -0.90 -8.81 -3.33
CA SER A 98 -0.16 -10.01 -2.90
C SER A 98 1.26 -9.67 -2.45
N GLU A 99 1.95 -8.76 -3.15
CA GLU A 99 3.26 -8.26 -2.74
C GLU A 99 3.17 -7.49 -1.42
N ILE A 100 2.21 -6.56 -1.27
CA ILE A 100 2.00 -5.78 -0.04
C ILE A 100 1.74 -6.69 1.17
N VAL A 101 0.96 -7.77 1.00
CA VAL A 101 0.73 -8.76 2.08
C VAL A 101 2.03 -9.46 2.49
N ALA A 102 2.90 -9.79 1.53
CA ALA A 102 4.20 -10.38 1.83
C ALA A 102 5.14 -9.39 2.53
N GLU A 103 5.12 -8.11 2.13
CA GLU A 103 5.88 -7.04 2.77
C GLU A 103 5.47 -6.86 4.23
N HIS A 104 4.15 -6.78 4.46
CA HIS A 104 3.55 -6.76 5.80
C HIS A 104 4.01 -7.89 6.69
N ASN A 105 3.95 -9.13 6.20
CA ASN A 105 4.40 -10.26 6.99
C ASN A 105 5.89 -10.15 7.34
N THR A 106 6.71 -9.61 6.43
CA THR A 106 8.13 -9.40 6.69
C THR A 106 8.36 -8.32 7.76
N ILE A 107 7.64 -7.19 7.72
CA ILE A 107 7.75 -6.15 8.76
C ILE A 107 7.27 -6.66 10.10
N ARG A 108 6.13 -7.37 10.15
CA ARG A 108 5.63 -8.02 11.36
C ARG A 108 6.67 -8.94 11.98
N ASP A 109 7.26 -9.83 11.18
CA ASP A 109 8.25 -10.80 11.66
C ASP A 109 9.53 -10.07 12.15
N LEU A 110 9.93 -8.97 11.49
CA LEU A 110 11.05 -8.13 11.94
C LEU A 110 10.75 -7.38 13.25
N ARG A 111 9.51 -6.91 13.43
CA ARG A 111 9.05 -6.28 14.67
C ARG A 111 9.09 -7.29 15.82
N ASP A 112 8.60 -8.50 15.59
CA ASP A 112 8.52 -9.53 16.63
C ASP A 112 9.90 -9.95 17.17
N VAL A 113 10.93 -9.89 16.32
CA VAL A 113 12.32 -10.14 16.74
C VAL A 113 13.06 -8.91 17.25
N ALA A 114 12.50 -7.70 17.07
CA ALA A 114 13.06 -6.46 17.61
C ALA A 114 12.70 -6.34 19.11
N LYS A 115 13.73 -6.39 19.96
CA LYS A 115 13.59 -6.17 21.42
C LYS A 115 13.37 -4.70 21.73
#